data_AF-L0EBJ9-F1
#
_entry.id   AF-L0EBJ9-F1
#
_cell.length_a   1.000
_cell.length_b   1.000
_cell.length_c   1.000
_cell.angle_alpha   90.00
_cell.angle_beta   90.00
_cell.angle_gamma   90.00
#
_symmetry.space_group_name_H-M   'P 1'
#
loop_
_entity.id
_entity.type
_entity.pdbx_description
1 polymer ?
#
loop_
_entity_poly.entity_id
_entity_poly.type
_entity_poly.pdbx_seq_one_letter_code
_entity_poly.pdbx_strand_id
1 'polypeptide(L)' 'MNRQQAVDTAKMNCRETRRSYYVVRTGHDEYAVMDRHELAKALAAGQCERDAIIFSIQGEADEEPA' A
#
# COMPACT_ATOMS: atom_id res chain seq x y z
N MET A 1 -6.92 5.12 10.73
CA MET A 1 -5.95 4.07 11.16
C MET A 1 -4.60 4.75 11.34
N ASN A 2 -3.86 4.47 12.42
CA ASN A 2 -2.58 5.12 12.69
C ASN A 2 -1.44 4.46 11.87
N ARG A 3 -0.33 5.17 11.66
CA ARG A 3 0.81 4.72 10.84
C ARG A 3 1.26 3.30 11.17
N GLN A 4 1.48 3.01 12.45
CA GLN A 4 2.01 1.72 12.89
C GLN A 4 1.05 0.58 12.57
N GLN A 5 -0.26 0.79 12.75
CA GLN A 5 -1.28 -0.19 12.42
C GLN A 5 -1.35 -0.43 10.91
N ALA A 6 -1.28 0.62 10.09
CA ALA A 6 -1.30 0.48 8.63
C ALA A 6 -0.09 -0.30 8.11
N VAL A 7 1.10 -0.07 8.66
CA VAL A 7 2.31 -0.83 8.32
C VAL A 7 2.18 -2.30 8.74
N ASP A 8 1.64 -2.56 9.93
CA ASP A 8 1.45 -3.94 10.42
C ASP A 8 0.44 -4.71 9.56
N THR A 9 -0.69 -4.06 9.23
CA THR A 9 -1.70 -4.60 8.31
C THR A 9 -1.12 -4.85 6.91
N ALA A 10 -0.33 -3.93 6.36
CA ALA A 10 0.32 -4.12 5.06
C ALA A 10 1.26 -5.34 5.06
N LYS A 11 2.05 -5.52 6.13
CA LYS A 11 2.92 -6.69 6.29
C LYS A 11 2.13 -7.99 6.42
N MET A 12 1.06 -7.99 7.22
CA MET A 12 0.19 -9.14 7.40
C MET A 12 -0.44 -9.56 6.07
N ASN A 13 -1.07 -8.62 5.36
CA ASN A 13 -1.70 -8.88 4.06
C ASN A 13 -0.69 -9.34 3.01
N CYS A 14 0.50 -8.75 2.98
CA CYS A 14 1.60 -9.19 2.10
C CYS A 14 1.99 -10.64 2.40
N ARG A 15 2.09 -11.02 3.67
CA ARG A 15 2.45 -12.38 4.07
C ARG A 15 1.36 -13.39 3.70
N GLU A 16 0.09 -13.02 3.82
CA GLU A 16 -1.05 -13.91 3.53
C GLU A 16 -1.29 -14.10 2.03
N THR A 17 -1.16 -13.03 1.25
CA THR A 17 -1.50 -13.04 -0.18
C THR A 17 -0.29 -13.11 -1.11
N ARG A 18 0.92 -12.92 -0.56
CA ARG A 18 2.18 -12.71 -1.30
C ARG A 18 2.14 -11.54 -2.27
N ARG A 19 1.22 -10.60 -2.13
CA ARG A 19 1.09 -9.42 -3.01
C ARG A 19 1.78 -8.20 -2.43
N SER A 20 2.08 -7.25 -3.31
CA SER A 20 2.64 -5.95 -2.93
C SER A 20 1.56 -5.03 -2.33
N TYR A 21 1.87 -4.44 -1.18
CA TYR A 21 1.01 -3.49 -0.47
C TYR A 21 1.72 -2.18 -0.18
N TYR A 22 0.95 -1.11 -0.15
CA TYR A 22 1.42 0.26 -0.02
C TYR A 22 0.63 0.94 1.08
N VAL A 23 1.32 1.70 1.93
CA VAL A 23 0.69 2.54 2.93
C VAL A 23 0.77 3.97 2.45
N VAL A 24 -0.40 4.58 2.28
CA VAL A 24 -0.55 5.96 1.84
C VAL A 24 -1.14 6.81 2.95
N ARG A 25 -0.67 8.05 3.06
CA ARG A 25 -1.24 9.06 3.96
C ARG A 25 -2.40 9.75 3.24
N THR A 26 -3.62 9.52 3.72
CA THR A 26 -4.85 10.10 3.15
C THR A 26 -5.32 11.38 3.86
N GLY A 27 -4.75 11.69 5.02
CA GLY A 27 -5.07 12.87 5.83
C GLY A 27 -3.94 13.21 6.81
N HIS A 28 -4.17 14.17 7.71
CA HIS A 28 -3.13 14.66 8.64
C HIS A 28 -2.56 13.58 9.58
N ASP A 29 -3.40 12.62 10.00
CA ASP A 29 -2.96 11.42 10.74
C ASP A 29 -3.69 10.15 10.29
N GLU A 30 -4.21 10.19 9.06
CA GLU A 30 -4.95 9.08 8.47
C GLU A 30 -4.12 8.36 7.42
N TYR A 31 -4.05 7.04 7.57
CA TYR A 31 -3.32 6.15 6.70
C TYR A 31 -4.25 5.07 6.15
N ALA A 32 -4.06 4.74 4.88
CA ALA A 32 -4.75 3.65 4.21
C ALA A 32 -3.73 2.64 3.67
N VAL A 33 -4.12 1.37 3.68
CA VAL A 33 -3.35 0.28 3.07
C VAL A 33 -4.03 -0.06 1.75
N MET A 34 -3.25 -0.06 0.68
CA MET A 34 -3.74 -0.31 -0.68
C MET A 34 -2.85 -1.34 -1.35
N ASP A 35 -3.44 -2.24 -2.14
CA ASP A 35 -2.65 -3.07 -3.05
C ASP A 35 -2.19 -2.29 -4.29
N ARG A 36 -1.35 -2.91 -5.14
CA ARG A 36 -0.81 -2.29 -6.36
C ARG A 36 -1.92 -1.73 -7.29
N HIS A 37 -3.01 -2.45 -7.48
CA HIS A 37 -4.13 -2.01 -8.32
C HIS A 37 -4.93 -0.89 -7.67
N GLU A 38 -5.19 -0.99 -6.37
CA GLU A 38 -5.89 0.07 -5.62
C GLU A 38 -5.11 1.38 -5.62
N LEU A 39 -3.80 1.31 -5.38
CA LEU A 39 -2.90 2.45 -5.47
C LEU A 39 -2.93 3.06 -6.88
N ALA A 40 -2.81 2.23 -7.92
CA ALA A 40 -2.84 2.72 -9.31
C ALA A 40 -4.15 3.43 -9.65
N LYS A 41 -5.30 2.92 -9.18
CA LYS A 41 -6.60 3.57 -9.34
C LYS A 41 -6.66 4.89 -8.59
N ALA A 42 -6.19 4.95 -7.34
CA ALA A 42 -6.20 6.17 -6.54
C ALA A 42 -5.29 7.26 -7.13
N LEU A 43 -4.12 6.87 -7.64
CA LEU A 43 -3.21 7.78 -8.36
C LEU A 43 -3.86 8.30 -9.64
N ALA A 44 -4.48 7.41 -10.43
CA ALA A 44 -5.16 7.80 -11.67
C ALA A 44 -6.38 8.71 -11.43
N ALA A 45 -7.08 8.49 -10.32
CA ALA A 45 -8.23 9.31 -9.91
C ALA A 45 -7.84 10.64 -9.24
N GLY A 46 -6.54 10.88 -8.99
CA GLY A 46 -6.06 12.08 -8.28
C GLY A 46 -6.46 12.13 -6.80
N GLN A 47 -6.85 10.99 -6.22
CA GLN A 47 -7.24 10.89 -4.81
C GLN A 47 -6.03 10.76 -3.87
N CYS A 48 -4.87 10.47 -4.44
CA CYS A 48 -3.62 10.25 -3.73
C CYS A 48 -2.45 10.69 -4.63
N GLU A 49 -1.42 11.28 -4.03
CA GLU A 49 -0.18 11.61 -4.71
C GLU A 49 0.90 10.57 -4.41
N ARG A 50 1.86 10.39 -5.32
CA ARG A 50 2.99 9.47 -5.08
C ARG A 50 3.80 9.82 -3.83
N ASP A 51 3.89 11.11 -3.48
CA ASP A 51 4.55 11.59 -2.26
C ASP A 51 3.82 11.14 -0.97
N ALA A 52 2.53 10.82 -1.07
CA ALA A 52 1.76 10.33 0.06
C ALA A 52 2.09 8.88 0.45
N ILE A 53 2.84 8.14 -0.37
CA ILE A 53 3.27 6.78 -0.05
C ILE A 53 4.39 6.82 0.99
N ILE A 54 4.10 6.39 2.21
CA ILE A 54 5.04 6.43 3.34
C ILE A 54 5.73 5.09 3.62
N PHE A 55 5.20 4.01 3.05
CA PHE A 55 5.74 2.66 3.19
C PHE A 55 5.24 1.79 2.04
N SER A 56 6.11 0.89 1.56
CA SER A 56 5.76 -0.11 0.56
C SER A 56 6.42 -1.43 0.95
N ILE A 57 5.69 -2.53 0.78
CA ILE A 57 6.22 -3.89 0.88
C ILE A 57 5.92 -4.62 -0.42
N GLN A 58 6.94 -5.25 -0.98
CA GLN A 58 6.81 -6.09 -2.17
C GLN A 58 6.53 -7.52 -1.72
N GLY A 59 5.56 -8.14 -2.36
CA GLY A 59 5.25 -9.54 -2.16
C GLY A 59 5.83 -10.39 -3.29
N GLU A 60 6.25 -11.61 -2.96
CA GLU A 60 6.88 -12.57 -3.89
C GLU A 60 5.99 -12.98 -5.07
N ALA A 61 4.67 -12.79 -5.02
CA ALA A 61 3.76 -13.07 -6.13
C ALA A 61 3.73 -11.96 -7.21
N ASP A 62 4.40 -10.82 -6.97
CA ASP A 62 4.56 -9.73 -7.93
C ASP A 62 5.91 -9.80 -8.67
N GLU A 63 6.78 -10.78 -8.32
CA GLU A 63 7.90 -11.19 -9.18
C GLU A 63 7.33 -11.96 -10.39
N GLU A 64 7.29 -11.29 -11.55
CA GLU A 64 7.04 -11.95 -12.83
C GLU A 64 8.04 -13.11 -13.00
N PRO A 65 7.60 -14.32 -13.43
CA PRO A 65 8.55 -15.32 -13.90
C PRO A 65 9.28 -14.76 -15.12
N ALA A 66 10.60 -14.89 -15.09
CA ALA A 66 11.54 -14.49 -16.14
C ALA A 66 11.22 -15.06 -17.53
#